data_AF-A0A3V5AIQ6-F1
#
_entry.id   AF-A0A3V5AIQ6-F1
#
_cell.length_a   1.000
_cell.length_b   1.000
_cell.length_c   1.000
_cell.angle_alpha   90.00
_cell.angle_beta   90.00
_cell.angle_gamma   90.00
#
_symmetry.space_group_name_H-M   'P 1'
#
loop_
_entity.id
_entity.type
_entity.pdbx_description
1 polymer ?
#
loop_
_entity_poly.entity_id
_entity_poly.type
_entity_poly.pdbx_seq_one_letter_code
_entity_poly.pdbx_strand_id
1 'polypeptide(L)'
;TAGPMVAAASAILFSPAAGGGSDRVPGRDLNAMFALNAQLLAGPDVKIEPGATSVNLPERGHLVNSNGQMALQLLKTGDTLPAAVPVLNAVRDAATGLDRITVPAVAGAPERTILVNPAPSPAAPSDTASPPPSVPVTPVHTGTEIKPVETITVTTTPAADIGGLQDFIYWRPDAAGTGVEPVYVMLNDPLDSGRFTRKQLDKKYLKHASDFGIDDTKKNRETLTKFRDVIEAHLIDKETIKKGTYLPEKDSEVFFNSKTNNVVILNKDGNFVSGWKLTPGTPQYDVYTKTGNLK
;
A
#
# COMPACT_ATOMS: atom_id res chain seq x y z
N THR A 1 -1.10 -16.73 -23.38
CA THR A 1 -1.42 -15.45 -24.04
C THR A 1 -1.32 -14.36 -22.99
N ALA A 2 -0.44 -13.38 -23.17
CA ALA A 2 -0.36 -12.25 -22.24
C ALA A 2 -1.67 -11.45 -22.31
N GLY A 3 -2.26 -11.11 -21.17
CA GLY A 3 -3.48 -10.29 -21.09
C GLY A 3 -3.24 -8.83 -21.49
N PRO A 4 -4.26 -7.96 -21.45
CA PRO A 4 -4.09 -6.53 -21.71
C PRO A 4 -3.06 -5.92 -20.74
N MET A 5 -2.18 -5.05 -21.25
CA MET A 5 -1.09 -4.42 -20.51
C MET A 5 -1.11 -2.90 -20.71
N VAL A 6 -0.58 -2.15 -19.74
CA VAL A 6 -0.40 -0.68 -19.80
C VAL A 6 1.08 -0.34 -19.66
N ALA A 7 1.55 0.62 -20.47
CA ALA A 7 2.90 1.14 -20.37
C ALA A 7 3.07 1.91 -19.05
N ALA A 8 4.15 1.62 -18.33
CA ALA A 8 4.46 2.21 -17.04
C ALA A 8 5.88 2.77 -17.04
N ALA A 9 6.06 4.03 -16.65
CA ALA A 9 7.37 4.55 -16.27
C ALA A 9 7.54 4.39 -14.76
N SER A 10 8.58 3.67 -14.33
CA SER A 10 8.79 3.38 -12.91
C SER A 10 10.04 4.09 -12.36
N ALA A 11 9.89 4.73 -11.20
CA ALA A 11 10.99 5.25 -10.38
C ALA A 11 10.98 4.54 -9.02
N ILE A 12 12.11 3.97 -8.63
CA ILE A 12 12.28 3.33 -7.33
C ILE A 12 12.60 4.43 -6.31
N LEU A 13 11.94 4.36 -5.15
CA LEU A 13 12.23 5.21 -4.00
C LEU A 13 13.08 4.39 -3.02
N PHE A 14 14.34 4.80 -2.85
CA PHE A 14 15.19 4.18 -1.85
C PHE A 14 14.88 4.76 -0.47
N SER A 15 14.73 3.86 0.49
CA SER A 15 14.74 4.20 1.90
C SER A 15 15.74 3.28 2.62
N PRO A 16 16.92 3.78 3.07
CA PRO A 16 17.70 3.13 4.12
C PRO A 16 16.86 2.67 5.32
N ALA A 17 17.30 1.61 6.00
CA ALA A 17 16.62 1.06 7.17
C ALA A 17 16.70 2.05 8.36
N ALA A 18 15.55 2.43 8.91
CA ALA A 18 15.44 3.18 10.16
C ALA A 18 14.24 2.68 10.97
N GLY A 19 14.42 2.48 12.28
CA GLY A 19 13.34 2.05 13.18
C GLY A 19 12.69 0.70 12.83
N GLY A 20 13.47 -0.26 12.30
CA GLY A 20 12.94 -1.53 11.78
C GLY A 20 11.95 -2.22 12.72
N GLY A 21 10.72 -2.42 12.26
CA GLY A 21 9.63 -3.05 13.02
C GLY A 21 8.70 -2.08 13.73
N SER A 22 9.05 -0.80 13.86
CA SER A 22 8.15 0.24 14.45
C SER A 22 6.96 0.56 13.56
N ASP A 23 7.15 0.36 12.26
CA ASP A 23 6.16 0.49 11.21
C ASP A 23 5.21 -0.72 11.11
N ARG A 24 5.56 -1.83 11.78
CA ARG A 24 4.84 -3.11 11.73
C ARG A 24 3.98 -3.29 12.97
N VAL A 25 2.88 -2.54 13.01
CA VAL A 25 1.86 -2.69 14.05
C VAL A 25 0.88 -3.78 13.61
N PRO A 26 0.66 -4.87 14.39
CA PRO A 26 -0.36 -5.86 14.08
C PRO A 26 -1.73 -5.21 13.83
N GLY A 27 -2.37 -5.54 12.71
CA GLY A 27 -3.63 -4.91 12.30
C GLY A 27 -3.50 -3.51 11.67
N ARG A 28 -2.27 -3.04 11.38
CA ARG A 28 -2.02 -1.78 10.66
C ARG A 28 -1.26 -2.05 9.36
N ASP A 29 -1.93 -1.79 8.24
CA ASP A 29 -1.28 -1.84 6.93
C ASP A 29 -0.33 -0.65 6.77
N LEU A 30 0.89 -0.91 6.26
CA LEU A 30 1.75 0.14 5.72
C LEU A 30 1.04 0.73 4.51
N ASN A 31 0.50 1.93 4.70
CA ASN A 31 -0.10 2.72 3.63
C ASN A 31 0.87 3.84 3.27
N ALA A 32 1.15 3.97 1.98
CA ALA A 32 2.00 5.01 1.44
C ALA A 32 1.13 5.98 0.62
N MET A 33 1.49 7.26 0.68
CA MET A 33 0.86 8.32 -0.07
C MET A 33 1.94 9.18 -0.71
N PHE A 34 1.74 9.51 -1.99
CA PHE A 34 2.57 10.48 -2.70
C PHE A 34 1.66 11.56 -3.28
N ALA A 35 2.08 12.82 -3.17
CA ALA A 35 1.28 13.95 -3.61
C ALA A 35 2.14 14.97 -4.35
N LEU A 36 1.61 15.52 -5.43
CA LEU A 36 2.26 16.57 -6.23
C LEU A 36 1.20 17.49 -6.87
N ASN A 37 1.61 18.63 -7.39
CA ASN A 37 0.69 19.54 -8.07
C ASN A 37 0.15 18.89 -9.36
N ALA A 38 -1.17 18.67 -9.44
CA ALA A 38 -1.82 17.95 -10.55
C ALA A 38 -1.60 18.62 -11.92
N GLN A 39 -1.38 19.94 -11.93
CA GLN A 39 -1.11 20.71 -13.15
C GLN A 39 0.18 20.27 -13.85
N LEU A 40 1.14 19.67 -13.12
CA LEU A 40 2.37 19.10 -13.67
C LEU A 40 2.15 17.83 -14.50
N LEU A 41 1.02 17.15 -14.29
CA LEU A 41 0.63 15.95 -15.04
C LEU A 41 -0.43 16.25 -16.11
N ALA A 42 -0.95 17.47 -16.14
CA ALA A 42 -1.90 17.88 -17.16
C ALA A 42 -1.21 17.95 -18.54
N GLY A 43 -1.99 17.80 -19.62
CA GLY A 43 -1.48 18.04 -20.96
C GLY A 43 -0.99 19.49 -21.14
N PRO A 44 -0.09 19.76 -22.11
CA PRO A 44 0.57 21.06 -22.29
C PRO A 44 -0.39 22.26 -22.42
N ASP A 45 -1.65 22.04 -22.82
CA ASP A 45 -2.68 23.07 -22.97
C ASP A 45 -3.91 22.86 -22.06
N VAL A 46 -3.81 21.96 -21.06
CA VAL A 46 -4.91 21.63 -20.16
C VAL A 46 -4.73 22.40 -18.86
N LYS A 47 -5.60 23.38 -18.61
CA LYS A 47 -5.70 24.04 -17.31
C LYS A 47 -6.72 23.33 -16.44
N ILE A 48 -6.30 22.91 -15.25
CA ILE A 48 -7.22 22.32 -14.26
C ILE A 48 -7.90 23.46 -13.51
N GLU A 49 -9.23 23.53 -13.58
CA GLU A 49 -10.03 24.58 -12.95
C GLU A 49 -10.89 24.06 -11.78
N PRO A 50 -11.11 24.87 -10.73
CA PRO A 50 -11.92 24.47 -9.60
C PRO A 50 -13.38 24.24 -9.99
N GLY A 51 -14.05 23.36 -9.25
CA GLY A 51 -15.46 22.99 -9.50
C GLY A 51 -15.66 21.73 -10.35
N ALA A 52 -14.61 21.19 -10.95
CA ALA A 52 -14.66 19.88 -11.60
C ALA A 52 -14.86 18.74 -10.57
N THR A 53 -15.69 17.75 -10.90
CA THR A 53 -15.84 16.51 -10.10
C THR A 53 -14.83 15.44 -10.50
N SER A 54 -14.21 15.57 -11.67
CA SER A 54 -13.16 14.70 -12.18
C SER A 54 -12.26 15.45 -13.17
N VAL A 55 -10.98 15.09 -13.24
CA VAL A 55 -10.02 15.64 -14.19
C VAL A 55 -9.42 14.49 -14.99
N ASN A 56 -9.33 14.64 -16.31
CA ASN A 56 -8.65 13.66 -17.16
C ASN A 56 -7.15 13.91 -17.15
N LEU A 57 -6.37 12.96 -16.64
CA LEU A 57 -4.92 12.98 -16.73
C LEU A 57 -4.44 12.03 -17.84
N PRO A 58 -3.41 12.40 -18.62
CA PRO A 58 -2.81 11.52 -19.64
C PRO A 58 -2.02 10.36 -19.03
N GLU A 59 -1.65 10.47 -17.75
CA GLU A 59 -0.94 9.49 -16.95
C GLU A 59 -1.49 9.50 -15.52
N ARG A 60 -1.64 8.32 -14.91
CA ARG A 60 -2.05 8.18 -13.51
C ARG A 60 -0.98 7.43 -12.74
N GLY A 61 -0.71 7.86 -11.52
CA GLY A 61 0.34 7.31 -10.69
C GLY A 61 -0.16 6.22 -9.74
N HIS A 62 0.70 5.24 -9.50
CA HIS A 62 0.46 4.09 -8.65
C HIS A 62 1.69 3.83 -7.79
N LEU A 63 1.52 3.68 -6.48
CA LEU A 63 2.60 3.25 -5.59
C LEU A 63 2.56 1.73 -5.42
N VAL A 64 3.66 1.05 -5.72
CA VAL A 64 3.76 -0.41 -5.63
C VAL A 64 4.99 -0.82 -4.85
N ASN A 65 4.96 -2.00 -4.23
CA ASN A 65 6.14 -2.57 -3.60
C ASN A 65 6.90 -3.45 -4.60
N SER A 66 8.08 -3.00 -5.01
CA SER A 66 8.99 -3.70 -5.90
C SER A 66 10.21 -4.19 -5.13
N ASN A 67 10.28 -5.49 -4.88
CA ASN A 67 11.40 -6.15 -4.19
C ASN A 67 11.75 -5.54 -2.82
N GLY A 68 10.74 -5.16 -2.03
CA GLY A 68 10.94 -4.56 -0.71
C GLY A 68 11.16 -3.05 -0.73
N GLN A 69 11.05 -2.42 -1.91
CA GLN A 69 11.17 -0.97 -2.08
C GLN A 69 9.89 -0.40 -2.66
N MET A 70 9.50 0.77 -2.17
CA MET A 70 8.38 1.50 -2.77
C MET A 70 8.81 2.04 -4.14
N ALA A 71 7.99 1.84 -5.15
CA ALA A 71 8.19 2.38 -6.48
C ALA A 71 6.96 3.20 -6.89
N LEU A 72 7.22 4.37 -7.48
CA LEU A 72 6.20 5.15 -8.17
C LEU A 72 6.15 4.68 -9.63
N GLN A 73 4.98 4.26 -10.07
CA GLN A 73 4.69 3.92 -11.46
C GLN A 73 3.73 4.95 -12.05
N LEU A 74 4.11 5.59 -13.15
CA LEU A 74 3.22 6.41 -13.97
C LEU A 74 2.66 5.55 -15.10
N LEU A 75 1.34 5.34 -15.09
CA LEU A 75 0.61 4.48 -16.01
C LEU A 75 -0.05 5.34 -17.09
N LYS A 76 0.19 4.99 -18.36
CA LYS A 76 -0.47 5.67 -19.48
C LYS A 76 -1.97 5.39 -19.48
N THR A 77 -2.79 6.44 -19.54
CA THR A 77 -4.24 6.30 -19.62
C THR A 77 -4.70 6.02 -21.05
N GLY A 78 -5.81 5.32 -21.21
CA GLY A 78 -6.38 4.93 -22.50
C GLY A 78 -7.53 3.94 -22.31
N ASP A 79 -7.74 3.04 -23.27
CA ASP A 79 -8.87 2.09 -23.24
C ASP A 79 -8.83 1.15 -22.02
N THR A 80 -7.65 0.80 -21.54
CA THR A 80 -7.42 -0.11 -20.40
C THR A 80 -7.39 0.58 -19.05
N LEU A 81 -7.13 1.89 -19.02
CA LEU A 81 -7.06 2.70 -17.80
C LEU A 81 -7.75 4.05 -18.03
N PRO A 82 -8.93 4.29 -17.44
CA PRO A 82 -9.63 5.56 -17.58
C PRO A 82 -8.77 6.75 -17.17
N ALA A 83 -8.81 7.81 -17.99
CA ALA A 83 -8.11 9.06 -17.70
C ALA A 83 -8.70 9.85 -16.53
N ALA A 84 -9.99 9.64 -16.24
CA ALA A 84 -10.73 10.38 -15.22
C ALA A 84 -10.21 10.04 -13.81
N VAL A 85 -9.69 11.07 -13.14
CA VAL A 85 -9.31 11.07 -11.73
C VAL A 85 -10.39 11.82 -10.93
N PRO A 86 -10.95 11.24 -9.87
CA PRO A 86 -11.98 11.91 -9.07
C PRO A 86 -11.41 13.11 -8.32
N VAL A 87 -12.19 14.18 -8.22
CA VAL A 87 -11.91 15.33 -7.36
C VAL A 87 -12.66 15.15 -6.04
N LEU A 88 -11.92 15.11 -4.93
CA LEU A 88 -12.46 14.98 -3.59
C LEU A 88 -12.38 16.30 -2.84
N ASN A 89 -13.41 16.58 -2.04
CA ASN A 89 -13.48 17.76 -1.21
C ASN A 89 -12.97 17.46 0.19
N ALA A 90 -12.18 18.38 0.74
CA ALA A 90 -11.75 18.33 2.12
C ALA A 90 -12.80 19.01 3.01
N VAL A 91 -13.11 18.42 4.16
CA VAL A 91 -14.06 18.93 5.14
C VAL A 91 -13.30 19.40 6.37
N ARG A 92 -13.47 20.67 6.75
CA ARG A 92 -12.85 21.24 7.95
C ARG A 92 -13.41 20.59 9.22
N ASP A 93 -12.51 20.05 10.02
CA ASP A 93 -12.79 19.66 11.39
C ASP A 93 -12.55 20.88 12.31
N ALA A 94 -13.64 21.48 12.79
CA ALA A 94 -13.58 22.69 13.60
C ALA A 94 -12.90 22.47 14.98
N ALA A 95 -12.87 21.22 15.47
CA ALA A 95 -12.26 20.93 16.78
C ALA A 95 -10.73 20.83 16.69
N THR A 96 -10.21 20.32 15.57
CA THR A 96 -8.76 20.09 15.39
C THR A 96 -8.09 21.13 14.50
N GLY A 97 -8.87 21.88 13.70
CA GLY A 97 -8.34 22.79 12.69
C GLY A 97 -7.77 22.08 11.46
N LEU A 98 -7.84 20.74 11.40
CA LEU A 98 -7.43 19.94 10.25
C LEU A 98 -8.56 19.81 9.23
N ASP A 99 -8.20 19.58 7.98
CA ASP A 99 -9.13 19.19 6.93
C ASP A 99 -9.13 17.66 6.77
N ARG A 100 -10.29 17.08 6.45
CA ARG A 100 -10.49 15.64 6.32
C ARG A 100 -10.99 15.29 4.93
N ILE A 101 -10.32 14.37 4.25
CA ILE A 101 -10.75 13.84 2.96
C ILE A 101 -11.14 12.38 3.15
N THR A 102 -12.35 12.02 2.74
CA THR A 102 -12.82 10.63 2.74
C THR A 102 -12.53 10.00 1.38
N VAL A 103 -11.62 9.04 1.36
CA VAL A 103 -11.30 8.23 0.18
C VAL A 103 -12.22 6.99 0.19
N PRO A 104 -13.04 6.78 -0.85
CA PRO A 104 -13.98 5.66 -0.90
C PRO A 104 -13.31 4.29 -0.77
N ALA A 105 -14.04 3.33 -0.21
CA ALA A 105 -13.62 1.94 -0.18
C ALA A 105 -13.49 1.36 -1.60
N VAL A 106 -12.53 0.47 -1.79
CA VAL A 106 -12.38 -0.33 -3.02
C VAL A 106 -12.17 -1.80 -2.64
N ALA A 107 -12.29 -2.73 -3.58
CA ALA A 107 -11.92 -4.11 -3.31
C ALA A 107 -10.51 -4.17 -2.70
N GLY A 108 -10.32 -4.83 -1.55
CA GLY A 108 -9.03 -4.89 -0.89
C GLY A 108 -8.69 -3.75 0.07
N ALA A 109 -9.43 -2.64 0.11
CA ALA A 109 -9.21 -1.59 1.10
C ALA A 109 -10.52 -0.96 1.60
N PRO A 110 -10.69 -0.79 2.92
CA PRO A 110 -11.81 -0.05 3.45
C PRO A 110 -11.72 1.44 3.08
N GLU A 111 -12.79 2.18 3.36
CA GLU A 111 -12.79 3.64 3.32
C GLU A 111 -11.66 4.20 4.20
N ARG A 112 -11.00 5.27 3.74
CA ARG A 112 -9.86 5.88 4.43
C ARG A 112 -10.09 7.37 4.65
N THR A 113 -9.66 7.88 5.79
CA THR A 113 -9.60 9.32 6.05
C THR A 113 -8.16 9.80 5.85
N ILE A 114 -7.97 10.78 4.97
CA ILE A 114 -6.72 11.53 4.84
C ILE A 114 -6.87 12.83 5.63
N LEU A 115 -5.90 13.10 6.51
CA LEU A 115 -5.81 14.36 7.24
C LEU A 115 -4.94 15.33 6.45
N VAL A 116 -5.47 16.52 6.19
CA VAL A 116 -4.78 17.61 5.53
C VAL A 116 -4.57 18.71 6.55
N ASN A 117 -3.31 19.14 6.71
CA ASN A 117 -2.99 20.29 7.51
C ASN A 117 -3.10 21.55 6.63
N PRO A 118 -4.08 22.44 6.86
CA PRO A 118 -4.25 23.65 6.04
C PRO A 118 -3.19 24.72 6.32
N ALA A 119 -2.43 24.59 7.41
CA ALA A 119 -1.34 25.51 7.68
C ALA A 119 -0.24 25.36 6.61
N PRO A 120 0.29 26.47 6.08
CA PRO A 120 1.43 26.40 5.16
C PRO A 120 2.58 25.69 5.88
N SER A 121 3.18 24.66 5.26
CA SER A 121 4.26 23.87 5.85
C SER A 121 5.38 24.77 6.39
N PRO A 122 5.62 24.85 7.71
CA PRO A 122 6.82 25.46 8.24
C PRO A 122 7.90 24.37 8.43
N ALA A 123 9.18 24.75 8.35
CA ALA A 123 10.19 24.06 9.15
C ALA A 123 9.70 24.13 10.60
N ALA A 124 9.56 22.99 11.28
CA ALA A 124 8.96 22.87 12.62
C ALA A 124 9.19 24.14 13.46
N PRO A 125 8.15 24.97 13.73
CA PRO A 125 8.36 26.22 14.45
C PRO A 125 8.96 25.87 15.80
N SER A 126 10.05 26.55 16.19
CA SER A 126 10.66 26.33 17.49
C SER A 126 9.61 26.62 18.58
N ASP A 127 9.42 25.68 19.50
CA ASP A 127 8.47 25.77 20.64
C ASP A 127 8.96 26.75 21.73
N THR A 128 9.42 27.92 21.29
CA THR A 128 10.03 28.96 22.13
C THR A 128 9.11 30.15 22.35
N ALA A 129 7.94 30.18 21.70
CA ALA A 129 6.93 31.21 21.88
C ALA A 129 5.97 30.86 23.03
N SER A 130 5.59 31.85 23.84
CA SER A 130 4.59 31.71 24.90
C SER A 130 3.42 32.68 24.65
N PRO A 131 2.18 32.19 24.46
CA PRO A 131 1.80 30.78 24.36
C PRO A 131 2.29 30.14 23.05
N PRO A 132 2.48 28.81 23.01
CA PRO A 132 2.85 28.12 21.78
C PRO A 132 1.78 28.34 20.70
N PRO A 133 2.17 28.48 19.43
CA PRO A 133 1.22 28.67 18.34
C PRO A 133 0.29 27.47 18.25
N SER A 134 -1.03 27.72 18.22
CA SER A 134 -2.09 26.70 18.16
C SER A 134 -2.25 26.06 16.76
N VAL A 135 -1.16 25.98 16.00
CA VAL A 135 -1.17 25.49 14.61
C VAL A 135 -0.86 23.99 14.63
N PRO A 136 -1.66 23.15 13.95
CA PRO A 136 -1.32 21.74 13.83
C PRO A 136 0.06 21.56 13.19
N VAL A 137 0.89 20.68 13.76
CA VAL A 137 2.21 20.34 13.20
C VAL A 137 2.10 18.96 12.55
N THR A 138 2.33 18.90 11.24
CA THR A 138 2.43 17.63 10.53
C THR A 138 3.68 16.91 11.01
N PRO A 139 3.60 15.64 11.46
CA PRO A 139 4.78 14.86 11.76
C PRO A 139 5.69 14.83 10.54
N VAL A 140 6.89 15.37 10.68
CA VAL A 140 7.91 15.29 9.63
C VAL A 140 8.33 13.83 9.50
N HIS A 141 8.64 13.38 8.30
CA HIS A 141 9.27 12.09 8.12
C HIS A 141 10.61 12.08 8.88
N THR A 142 10.59 11.55 10.10
CA THR A 142 11.79 11.37 10.94
C THR A 142 12.31 9.97 10.68
N GLY A 143 13.29 9.89 9.80
CA GLY A 143 13.86 8.62 9.40
C GLY A 143 14.78 8.83 8.22
N THR A 144 14.33 8.42 7.06
CA THR A 144 15.20 8.04 5.97
C THR A 144 15.17 9.06 4.83
N GLU A 145 16.32 9.31 4.21
CA GLU A 145 16.41 10.17 3.03
C GLU A 145 15.70 9.50 1.84
N ILE A 146 14.72 10.19 1.26
CA ILE A 146 14.00 9.72 0.07
C ILE A 146 14.81 10.12 -1.16
N LYS A 147 15.43 9.13 -1.83
CA LYS A 147 16.15 9.35 -3.10
C LYS A 147 15.41 8.71 -4.26
N PRO A 148 14.95 9.48 -5.26
CA PRO A 148 14.49 8.90 -6.51
C PRO A 148 15.69 8.28 -7.24
N VAL A 149 15.52 7.08 -7.76
CA VAL A 149 16.50 6.48 -8.68
C VAL A 149 16.39 7.19 -10.03
N GLU A 150 17.51 7.69 -10.55
CA GLU A 150 17.58 8.41 -11.84
C GLU A 150 17.21 7.53 -13.05
N THR A 151 17.19 6.20 -12.89
CA THR A 151 16.87 5.26 -13.96
C THR A 151 15.37 5.04 -14.05
N ILE A 152 14.71 5.76 -14.96
CA ILE A 152 13.33 5.50 -15.36
C ILE A 152 13.31 4.21 -16.18
N THR A 153 12.58 3.20 -15.71
CA THR A 153 12.38 1.97 -16.47
C THR A 153 10.99 1.96 -17.08
N VAL A 154 10.89 1.73 -18.40
CA VAL A 154 9.61 1.48 -19.06
C VAL A 154 9.27 0.01 -18.91
N THR A 155 8.19 -0.28 -18.19
CA THR A 155 7.68 -1.63 -17.98
C THR A 155 6.24 -1.73 -18.50
N THR A 156 5.74 -2.95 -18.61
CA THR A 156 4.32 -3.20 -18.90
C THR A 156 3.66 -3.74 -17.64
N THR A 157 2.56 -3.11 -17.23
CA THR A 157 1.77 -3.51 -16.06
C THR A 157 0.50 -4.22 -16.54
N PRO A 158 0.23 -5.46 -16.10
CA PRO A 158 -1.01 -6.15 -16.45
C PRO A 158 -2.25 -5.35 -16.04
N ALA A 159 -3.27 -5.27 -16.90
CA ALA A 159 -4.48 -4.49 -16.61
C ALA A 159 -5.21 -4.97 -15.34
N ALA A 160 -5.09 -6.25 -15.00
CA ALA A 160 -5.62 -6.80 -13.76
C ALA A 160 -4.99 -6.13 -12.51
N ASP A 161 -3.78 -5.62 -12.62
CA ASP A 161 -3.01 -4.97 -11.55
C ASP A 161 -3.32 -3.47 -11.45
N ILE A 162 -4.10 -2.93 -12.39
CA ILE A 162 -4.48 -1.52 -12.46
C ILE A 162 -5.78 -1.24 -11.70
N GLY A 163 -6.62 -2.26 -11.47
CA GLY A 163 -7.89 -2.14 -10.73
C GLY A 163 -7.77 -1.79 -9.24
N GLY A 164 -6.57 -1.43 -8.78
CA GLY A 164 -6.25 -0.99 -7.42
C GLY A 164 -5.90 0.48 -7.26
N LEU A 165 -5.91 1.26 -8.35
CA LEU A 165 -5.62 2.69 -8.31
C LEU A 165 -6.57 3.40 -7.35
N GLN A 166 -6.00 3.88 -6.24
CA GLN A 166 -6.63 4.83 -5.34
C GLN A 166 -5.87 6.14 -5.46
N ASP A 167 -6.36 6.99 -6.33
CA ASP A 167 -5.81 8.30 -6.61
C ASP A 167 -6.96 9.30 -6.75
N PHE A 168 -6.69 10.54 -6.36
CA PHE A 168 -7.67 11.60 -6.41
C PHE A 168 -6.97 12.95 -6.52
N ILE A 169 -7.74 13.98 -6.86
CA ILE A 169 -7.31 15.37 -6.80
C ILE A 169 -8.09 16.05 -5.69
N TYR A 170 -7.43 16.93 -4.93
CA TYR A 170 -8.12 17.88 -4.05
C TYR A 170 -7.53 19.28 -4.24
N TRP A 171 -8.26 20.29 -3.78
CA TRP A 171 -7.83 21.68 -3.86
C TRP A 171 -7.25 22.12 -2.52
N ARG A 172 -6.08 22.76 -2.57
CA ARG A 172 -5.51 23.47 -1.42
C ARG A 172 -5.26 24.94 -1.77
N PRO A 173 -5.18 25.85 -0.78
CA PRO A 173 -4.71 27.20 -1.01
C PRO A 173 -3.33 27.20 -1.69
N ASP A 174 -3.12 28.12 -2.64
CA ASP A 174 -1.80 28.30 -3.25
C ASP A 174 -0.80 28.94 -2.27
N ALA A 175 0.48 28.98 -2.64
CA ALA A 175 1.53 29.54 -1.79
C ALA A 175 1.34 31.02 -1.45
N ALA A 176 0.60 31.77 -2.29
CA ALA A 176 0.26 33.17 -2.05
C ALA A 176 -0.95 33.34 -1.11
N GLY A 177 -1.73 32.27 -0.87
CA GLY A 177 -2.98 32.30 -0.13
C GLY A 177 -4.11 33.06 -0.84
N THR A 178 -3.92 33.41 -2.11
CA THR A 178 -4.86 34.22 -2.90
C THR A 178 -5.68 33.39 -3.88
N GLY A 179 -5.27 32.15 -4.10
CA GLY A 179 -5.92 31.23 -5.01
C GLY A 179 -5.88 29.80 -4.49
N VAL A 180 -6.10 28.86 -5.40
CA VAL A 180 -6.08 27.43 -5.11
C VAL A 180 -5.26 26.69 -6.16
N GLU A 181 -4.58 25.63 -5.76
CA GLU A 181 -3.89 24.73 -6.65
C GLU A 181 -4.40 23.29 -6.49
N PRO A 182 -4.50 22.52 -7.58
CA PRO A 182 -4.93 21.14 -7.53
C PRO A 182 -3.76 20.24 -7.12
N VAL A 183 -3.98 19.38 -6.15
CA VAL A 183 -3.00 18.40 -5.67
C VAL A 183 -3.47 17.01 -6.06
N TYR A 184 -2.67 16.33 -6.88
CA TYR A 184 -2.86 14.93 -7.22
C TYR A 184 -2.24 14.06 -6.14
N VAL A 185 -3.05 13.17 -5.57
CA VAL A 185 -2.68 12.25 -4.50
C VAL A 185 -2.81 10.83 -5.01
N MET A 186 -1.79 10.02 -4.77
CA MET A 186 -1.74 8.60 -5.14
C MET A 186 -1.48 7.78 -3.89
N LEU A 187 -2.23 6.68 -3.73
CA LEU A 187 -2.02 5.70 -2.67
C LEU A 187 -1.38 4.43 -3.23
N ASN A 188 -0.84 3.59 -2.33
CA ASN A 188 -0.36 2.26 -2.69
C ASN A 188 -1.48 1.28 -3.03
N ASP A 189 -1.18 0.27 -3.86
CA ASP A 189 -2.11 -0.85 -4.04
C ASP A 189 -2.44 -1.43 -2.66
N PRO A 190 -3.73 -1.57 -2.30
CA PRO A 190 -4.12 -2.28 -1.09
C PRO A 190 -3.53 -3.68 -0.92
N LEU A 191 -3.18 -4.37 -2.01
CA LEU A 191 -2.52 -5.67 -1.97
C LEU A 191 -0.98 -5.57 -1.85
N ASP A 192 -0.41 -4.39 -2.07
CA ASP A 192 0.99 -4.05 -1.78
C ASP A 192 1.05 -3.19 -0.50
N SER A 193 0.60 -3.79 0.61
CA SER A 193 0.54 -3.11 1.89
C SER A 193 1.08 -3.99 3.01
N GLY A 194 1.72 -3.33 3.98
CA GLY A 194 2.29 -4.00 5.15
C GLY A 194 3.30 -5.08 4.78
N ARG A 195 2.98 -6.31 5.17
CA ARG A 195 3.77 -7.54 4.94
C ARG A 195 3.48 -8.23 3.60
N PHE A 196 2.52 -7.73 2.82
CA PHE A 196 2.05 -8.39 1.61
C PHE A 196 2.47 -7.64 0.35
N THR A 197 2.66 -8.41 -0.71
CA THR A 197 2.70 -7.88 -2.07
C THR A 197 1.72 -8.68 -2.92
N ARG A 198 1.04 -8.01 -3.83
CA ARG A 198 0.15 -8.60 -4.82
C ARG A 198 0.86 -9.70 -5.59
N LYS A 199 2.10 -9.46 -6.00
CA LYS A 199 2.94 -10.43 -6.72
C LYS A 199 3.14 -11.72 -5.92
N GLN A 200 3.41 -11.59 -4.62
CA GLN A 200 3.61 -12.77 -3.78
C GLN A 200 2.30 -13.48 -3.49
N LEU A 201 1.20 -12.75 -3.25
CA LEU A 201 -0.14 -13.33 -3.12
C LEU A 201 -0.53 -14.12 -4.37
N ASP A 202 -0.36 -13.53 -5.57
CA ASP A 202 -0.65 -14.19 -6.85
C ASP A 202 0.15 -15.48 -7.05
N LYS A 203 1.45 -15.45 -6.71
CA LYS A 203 2.35 -16.61 -6.79
C LYS A 203 1.92 -17.76 -5.89
N LYS A 204 1.29 -17.45 -4.76
CA LYS A 204 0.91 -18.43 -3.72
C LYS A 204 -0.55 -18.83 -3.76
N TYR A 205 -1.40 -18.05 -4.42
CA TYR A 205 -2.86 -18.24 -4.43
C TYR A 205 -3.27 -19.65 -4.89
N LEU A 206 -2.98 -20.04 -6.13
CA LEU A 206 -3.39 -21.34 -6.67
C LEU A 206 -2.73 -22.55 -5.98
N LYS A 207 -1.70 -22.31 -5.18
CA LYS A 207 -0.96 -23.38 -4.48
C LYS A 207 -1.52 -23.66 -3.10
N HIS A 208 -2.06 -22.62 -2.45
CA HIS A 208 -2.28 -22.64 -1.01
C HIS A 208 -3.58 -22.01 -0.56
N ALA A 209 -4.30 -21.23 -1.40
CA ALA A 209 -5.54 -20.57 -0.96
C ALA A 209 -6.60 -21.58 -0.46
N SER A 210 -6.67 -22.77 -1.06
CA SER A 210 -7.53 -23.89 -0.63
C SER A 210 -7.20 -24.38 0.78
N ASP A 211 -5.92 -24.32 1.19
CA ASP A 211 -5.50 -24.70 2.55
C ASP A 211 -6.09 -23.76 3.61
N PHE A 212 -6.42 -22.54 3.21
CA PHE A 212 -7.09 -21.53 4.03
C PHE A 212 -8.61 -21.44 3.75
N GLY A 213 -9.18 -22.44 3.08
CA GLY A 213 -10.63 -22.53 2.83
C GLY A 213 -11.15 -21.65 1.68
N ILE A 214 -10.28 -21.26 0.76
CA ILE A 214 -10.67 -20.51 -0.45
C ILE A 214 -10.58 -21.45 -1.66
N ASP A 215 -11.73 -21.95 -2.11
CA ASP A 215 -11.84 -22.90 -3.22
C ASP A 215 -11.91 -22.24 -4.61
N ASP A 216 -12.02 -20.91 -4.67
CA ASP A 216 -12.08 -20.18 -5.93
C ASP A 216 -10.73 -20.27 -6.67
N THR A 217 -10.74 -20.76 -7.89
CA THR A 217 -9.54 -20.87 -8.74
C THR A 217 -9.30 -19.62 -9.59
N LYS A 218 -10.25 -18.68 -9.63
CA LYS A 218 -10.08 -17.42 -10.35
C LYS A 218 -9.11 -16.53 -9.58
N LYS A 219 -8.07 -16.08 -10.28
CA LYS A 219 -7.15 -15.07 -9.75
C LYS A 219 -7.60 -13.68 -10.19
N ASN A 220 -8.12 -12.92 -9.25
CA ASN A 220 -8.49 -11.52 -9.43
C ASN A 220 -8.29 -10.76 -8.10
N ARG A 221 -8.57 -9.45 -8.12
CA ARG A 221 -8.37 -8.59 -6.96
C ARG A 221 -9.16 -9.03 -5.72
N GLU A 222 -10.41 -9.46 -5.90
CA GLU A 222 -11.27 -9.89 -4.80
C GLU A 222 -10.76 -11.18 -4.17
N THR A 223 -10.34 -12.15 -4.98
CA THR A 223 -9.85 -13.42 -4.47
C THR A 223 -8.48 -13.31 -3.81
N LEU A 224 -7.58 -12.48 -4.36
CA LEU A 224 -6.30 -12.14 -3.71
C LEU A 224 -6.50 -11.36 -2.41
N THR A 225 -7.52 -10.49 -2.35
CA THR A 225 -7.93 -9.80 -1.11
C THR A 225 -8.37 -10.81 -0.06
N LYS A 226 -9.28 -11.72 -0.40
CA LYS A 226 -9.72 -12.78 0.52
C LYS A 226 -8.54 -13.59 1.03
N PHE A 227 -7.61 -13.94 0.14
CA PHE A 227 -6.41 -14.69 0.52
C PHE A 227 -5.50 -13.92 1.48
N ARG A 228 -5.28 -12.63 1.25
CA ARG A 228 -4.59 -11.75 2.20
C ARG A 228 -5.30 -11.74 3.56
N ASP A 229 -6.62 -11.51 3.56
CA ASP A 229 -7.40 -11.34 4.78
C ASP A 229 -7.44 -12.61 5.63
N VAL A 230 -7.53 -13.81 5.03
CA VAL A 230 -7.46 -15.07 5.79
C VAL A 230 -6.06 -15.33 6.35
N ILE A 231 -4.99 -14.89 5.67
CA ILE A 231 -3.63 -14.97 6.22
C ILE A 231 -3.47 -14.01 7.40
N GLU A 232 -3.96 -12.78 7.28
CA GLU A 232 -3.91 -11.80 8.38
C GLU A 232 -4.75 -12.30 9.58
N ALA A 233 -5.95 -12.83 9.32
CA ALA A 233 -6.79 -13.47 10.34
C ALA A 233 -6.06 -14.63 11.04
N HIS A 234 -5.34 -15.47 10.28
CA HIS A 234 -4.50 -16.52 10.85
C HIS A 234 -3.41 -15.94 11.76
N LEU A 235 -2.74 -14.86 11.36
CA LEU A 235 -1.65 -14.26 12.14
C LEU A 235 -2.12 -13.60 13.45
N ILE A 236 -3.34 -13.05 13.48
CA ILE A 236 -3.90 -12.40 14.67
C ILE A 236 -4.74 -13.34 15.55
N ASP A 237 -5.01 -14.57 15.08
CA ASP A 237 -5.71 -15.57 15.88
C ASP A 237 -4.91 -15.88 17.15
N LYS A 238 -5.57 -15.80 18.31
CA LYS A 238 -5.00 -16.04 19.63
C LYS A 238 -4.37 -17.44 19.79
N GLU A 239 -4.77 -18.40 18.95
CA GLU A 239 -4.27 -19.77 18.96
C GLU A 239 -3.15 -20.00 17.96
N THR A 240 -2.83 -18.99 17.15
CA THR A 240 -1.66 -18.98 16.32
C THR A 240 -0.44 -18.62 17.15
N ILE A 241 0.54 -19.52 17.15
CA ILE A 241 1.80 -19.34 17.88
C ILE A 241 2.95 -19.24 16.89
N LYS A 242 3.91 -18.37 17.22
CA LYS A 242 5.21 -18.37 16.56
C LYS A 242 5.97 -19.64 16.96
N LYS A 243 6.19 -20.54 16.01
CA LYS A 243 6.85 -21.83 16.23
C LYS A 243 7.70 -22.21 15.02
N GLY A 244 9.02 -22.12 15.18
CA GLY A 244 9.97 -22.70 14.23
C GLY A 244 10.34 -21.81 13.05
N THR A 245 11.06 -22.41 12.09
CA THR A 245 11.70 -21.74 10.95
C THR A 245 11.49 -22.53 9.67
N TYR A 246 11.49 -21.85 8.52
CA TYR A 246 11.37 -22.47 7.20
C TYR A 246 12.74 -22.59 6.52
N LEU A 247 13.19 -23.83 6.31
CA LEU A 247 14.57 -24.11 5.85
C LEU A 247 14.99 -23.42 4.55
N PRO A 248 14.13 -23.29 3.53
CA PRO A 248 14.47 -22.57 2.30
C PRO A 248 14.59 -21.05 2.46
N GLU A 249 14.05 -20.46 3.54
CA GLU A 249 14.10 -19.03 3.79
C GLU A 249 14.85 -18.77 5.10
N LYS A 250 16.11 -18.36 4.99
CA LYS A 250 16.96 -18.12 6.15
C LYS A 250 16.35 -17.06 7.07
N ASP A 251 16.45 -17.28 8.38
CA ASP A 251 15.96 -16.38 9.43
C ASP A 251 14.45 -16.09 9.33
N SER A 252 13.70 -17.01 8.73
CA SER A 252 12.24 -16.95 8.65
C SER A 252 11.56 -17.33 9.95
N GLU A 253 10.35 -16.83 10.13
CA GLU A 253 9.49 -17.12 11.26
C GLU A 253 8.24 -17.85 10.78
N VAL A 254 7.89 -18.96 11.44
CA VAL A 254 6.69 -19.74 11.12
C VAL A 254 5.63 -19.55 12.21
N PHE A 255 4.41 -19.23 11.78
CA PHE A 255 3.24 -19.01 12.62
C PHE A 255 2.25 -20.15 12.41
N PHE A 256 2.04 -20.97 13.44
CA PHE A 256 1.24 -22.19 13.36
C PHE A 256 -0.02 -22.09 14.21
N ASN A 257 -1.15 -22.50 13.64
CA ASN A 257 -2.43 -22.59 14.33
C ASN A 257 -2.81 -24.05 14.55
N SER A 258 -3.00 -24.44 15.81
CA SER A 258 -3.27 -25.84 16.17
C SER A 258 -4.67 -26.35 15.81
N LYS A 259 -5.66 -25.47 15.59
CA LYS A 259 -7.00 -25.88 15.14
C LYS A 259 -7.05 -26.17 13.67
N THR A 260 -6.47 -25.29 12.85
CA THR A 260 -6.50 -25.44 11.39
C THR A 260 -5.38 -26.33 10.88
N ASN A 261 -4.32 -26.49 11.66
CA ASN A 261 -3.01 -27.03 11.27
C ASN A 261 -2.32 -26.22 10.17
N ASN A 262 -2.72 -24.96 9.98
CA ASN A 262 -2.10 -24.10 8.99
C ASN A 262 -0.81 -23.50 9.55
N VAL A 263 0.15 -23.30 8.65
CA VAL A 263 1.36 -22.52 8.87
C VAL A 263 1.36 -21.30 7.96
N VAL A 264 1.84 -20.18 8.47
CA VAL A 264 2.17 -18.97 7.69
C VAL A 264 3.64 -18.64 7.95
N ILE A 265 4.38 -18.35 6.90
CA ILE A 265 5.82 -18.13 6.92
C ILE A 265 6.07 -16.67 6.58
N LEU A 266 6.79 -15.99 7.46
CA LEU A 266 7.32 -14.66 7.23
C LEU A 266 8.84 -14.73 7.09
N ASN A 267 9.42 -13.92 6.22
CA ASN A 267 10.87 -13.79 6.16
C ASN A 267 11.41 -12.96 7.35
N LYS A 268 12.72 -12.79 7.44
CA LYS A 268 13.38 -11.97 8.48
C LYS A 268 12.88 -10.53 8.57
N ASP A 269 12.36 -10.00 7.45
CA ASP A 269 11.84 -8.64 7.35
C ASP A 269 10.32 -8.60 7.63
N GLY A 270 9.73 -9.71 8.09
CA GLY A 270 8.31 -9.80 8.42
C GLY A 270 7.37 -9.88 7.21
N ASN A 271 7.91 -10.00 5.99
CA ASN A 271 7.14 -10.10 4.75
C ASN A 271 6.62 -11.53 4.53
N PHE A 272 5.40 -11.64 4.03
CA PHE A 272 4.78 -12.93 3.72
C PHE A 272 5.56 -13.69 2.65
N VAL A 273 5.91 -14.94 2.95
CA VAL A 273 6.62 -15.83 2.03
C VAL A 273 5.69 -16.89 1.47
N SER A 274 4.97 -17.60 2.33
CA SER A 274 4.05 -18.67 1.95
C SER A 274 3.23 -19.10 3.16
N GLY A 275 2.25 -19.96 2.96
CA GLY A 275 1.60 -20.70 4.03
C GLY A 275 0.86 -21.90 3.43
N TRP A 276 0.56 -22.91 4.23
CA TRP A 276 -0.20 -24.09 3.82
C TRP A 276 -0.69 -24.86 5.04
N LYS A 277 -1.54 -25.85 4.81
CA LYS A 277 -2.03 -26.77 5.85
C LYS A 277 -1.07 -27.93 6.01
N LEU A 278 -0.64 -28.19 7.25
CA LEU A 278 0.10 -29.40 7.58
C LEU A 278 -0.87 -30.55 7.79
N THR A 279 -0.71 -31.63 7.03
CA THR A 279 -1.56 -32.82 7.15
C THR A 279 -1.04 -33.71 8.28
N PRO A 280 -1.83 -33.94 9.36
CA PRO A 280 -1.43 -34.83 10.44
C PRO A 280 -1.08 -36.24 9.94
N GLY A 281 -0.05 -36.84 10.54
CA GLY A 281 0.45 -38.16 10.15
C GLY A 281 1.37 -38.17 8.92
N THR A 282 1.67 -37.00 8.35
CA THR A 282 2.72 -36.89 7.33
C THR A 282 4.10 -36.68 7.96
N PRO A 283 5.20 -37.11 7.31
CA PRO A 283 6.55 -36.86 7.80
C PRO A 283 6.84 -35.36 8.04
N GLN A 284 6.28 -34.47 7.21
CA GLN A 284 6.44 -33.02 7.37
C GLN A 284 5.78 -32.53 8.65
N TYR A 285 4.55 -32.97 8.95
CA TYR A 285 3.85 -32.64 10.19
C TYR A 285 4.63 -33.15 11.41
N ASP A 286 5.09 -34.40 11.39
CA ASP A 286 5.82 -34.99 12.51
C ASP A 286 7.16 -34.28 12.78
N VAL A 287 7.90 -33.95 11.72
CA VAL A 287 9.16 -33.22 11.85
C VAL A 287 8.92 -31.81 12.37
N TYR A 288 7.95 -31.10 11.81
CA TYR A 288 7.63 -29.73 12.21
C TYR A 288 7.13 -29.66 13.66
N THR A 289 6.23 -30.56 14.05
CA THR A 289 5.69 -30.55 15.42
C THR A 289 6.74 -30.86 16.48
N LYS A 290 7.70 -31.74 16.18
CA LYS A 290 8.80 -32.12 17.07
C LYS A 290 9.94 -31.11 17.11
N THR A 291 10.33 -30.56 15.96
CA THR A 291 11.58 -29.78 15.83
C THR A 291 11.35 -28.29 15.53
N GLY A 292 10.14 -27.91 15.10
CA GLY A 292 9.87 -26.58 14.54
C GLY A 292 10.43 -26.37 13.14
N ASN A 293 11.14 -27.34 12.55
CA ASN A 293 11.72 -27.18 11.21
C ASN A 293 10.69 -27.49 10.13
N LEU A 294 10.37 -26.48 9.32
CA LEU A 294 9.52 -26.61 8.16
C LEU A 294 10.38 -26.77 6.90
N LYS A 295 10.07 -27.78 6.08
CA LYS A 295 10.72 -28.08 4.79
C LYS A 295 9.80 -27.77 3.64
#